data_AF-A0A349FG43-F1
#
_entry.id   AF-A0A349FG43-F1
#
_cell.length_a   1.000
_cell.length_b   1.000
_cell.length_c   1.000
_cell.angle_alpha   90.00
_cell.angle_beta   90.00
_cell.angle_gamma   90.00
#
_symmetry.space_group_name_H-M   'P 1'
#
loop_
_entity.id
_entity.type
_entity.pdbx_description
1 polymer ?
#
loop_
_entity_poly.entity_id
_entity_poly.type
_entity_poly.pdbx_seq_one_letter_code
_entity_poly.pdbx_strand_id
1 'polypeptide(L)'
;ACYLALAYVGATSASVADGASNGGELLPRYVAAVFGPLGQYLLAGIIIMACLTTTVGLTNACAEYYQQTFRSPFAITTTIVAILTGIIANFGLDQILTVSLPAILILCPVAIALVLTALFLPTSKRNSASYVTIVMISLMLGSLDALSILGLLPESLSTVLLKYVPLFEAHASWFLPVSAAIMISKLLNRKPVPAETYYQKATNTD
;
A
#
# COMPACT_ATOMS: atom_id res chain seq x y z
N ALA A 1 18.65 6.57 -1.58
CA ALA A 1 18.92 8.01 -1.79
C ALA A 1 17.63 8.84 -1.83
N CYS A 2 16.71 8.59 -2.77
CA CYS A 2 15.49 9.42 -2.93
C CYS A 2 14.59 9.50 -1.68
N TYR A 3 14.31 8.38 -0.99
CA TYR A 3 13.51 8.41 0.24
C TYR A 3 14.16 9.21 1.37
N LEU A 4 15.50 9.18 1.49
CA LEU A 4 16.22 9.98 2.48
C LEU A 4 16.16 11.48 2.13
N ALA A 5 16.26 11.82 0.84
CA ALA A 5 16.11 13.20 0.38
C ALA A 5 14.68 13.72 0.66
N LEU A 6 13.64 12.92 0.40
CA LEU A 6 12.26 13.30 0.71
C LEU A 6 12.00 13.43 2.22
N ALA A 7 12.57 12.54 3.03
CA ALA A 7 12.49 12.65 4.48
C ALA A 7 13.18 13.94 4.99
N TYR A 8 14.33 14.29 4.43
CA TYR A 8 15.02 15.55 4.73
C TYR A 8 14.18 16.77 4.32
N VAL A 9 13.62 16.77 3.11
CA VAL A 9 12.72 17.84 2.65
C VAL A 9 11.51 17.97 3.58
N GLY A 10 10.89 16.86 3.98
CA GLY A 10 9.80 16.85 4.95
C GLY A 10 10.20 17.42 6.31
N ALA A 11 11.33 16.99 6.86
CA ALA A 11 11.84 17.47 8.16
C ALA A 11 12.23 18.96 8.15
N THR A 12 12.71 19.46 7.01
CA THR A 12 13.17 20.87 6.86
C THR A 12 12.10 21.78 6.25
N SER A 13 10.92 21.24 5.93
CA SER A 13 9.84 21.96 5.26
C SER A 13 9.21 23.04 6.14
N ALA A 14 9.14 22.83 7.46
CA ALA A 14 8.49 23.74 8.40
C ALA A 14 9.08 25.16 8.40
N SER A 15 10.37 25.32 8.09
CA SER A 15 11.03 26.63 8.03
C SER A 15 11.02 27.29 6.65
N VAL A 16 10.71 26.54 5.57
CA VAL A 16 10.87 26.98 4.18
C VAL A 16 9.53 27.10 3.44
N ALA A 17 8.56 26.25 3.77
CA ALA A 17 7.25 26.18 3.14
C ALA A 17 6.15 26.45 4.17
N ASP A 18 6.19 27.64 4.78
CA ASP A 18 5.21 28.06 5.78
C ASP A 18 3.78 28.03 5.20
N GLY A 19 2.85 27.45 5.97
CA GLY A 19 1.44 27.31 5.58
C GLY A 19 1.12 26.29 4.48
N ALA A 20 2.05 25.44 4.03
CA ALA A 20 1.72 24.37 3.09
C ALA A 20 0.89 23.27 3.78
N SER A 21 -0.33 23.01 3.31
CA SER A 21 -1.24 22.03 3.94
C SER A 21 -1.01 20.59 3.49
N ASN A 22 -0.45 20.39 2.29
CA ASN A 22 -0.27 19.08 1.69
C ASN A 22 0.98 19.01 0.80
N GLY A 23 1.33 17.79 0.37
CA GLY A 23 2.53 17.54 -0.44
C GLY A 23 2.50 18.21 -1.82
N GLY A 24 1.32 18.49 -2.38
CA GLY A 24 1.16 19.14 -3.68
C GLY A 24 1.57 20.61 -3.64
N GLU A 25 1.48 21.27 -2.49
CA GLU A 25 1.92 22.65 -2.27
C GLU A 25 3.35 22.72 -1.71
N LEU A 26 3.69 21.80 -0.81
CA LEU A 26 4.99 21.76 -0.13
C LEU A 26 6.15 21.61 -1.12
N LEU A 27 6.08 20.65 -2.05
CA LEU A 27 7.19 20.39 -2.97
C LEU A 27 7.47 21.57 -3.92
N PRO A 28 6.47 22.15 -4.62
CA PRO A 28 6.69 23.31 -5.49
C PRO A 28 7.22 24.53 -4.74
N ARG A 29 6.70 24.82 -3.53
CA ARG A 29 7.18 25.94 -2.70
C ARG A 29 8.62 25.72 -2.25
N TYR A 30 8.96 24.52 -1.82
CA TYR A 30 10.33 24.17 -1.43
C TYR A 30 11.30 24.30 -2.61
N VAL A 31 10.93 23.79 -3.78
CA VAL A 31 11.77 23.90 -4.99
C VAL A 31 11.89 25.36 -5.44
N ALA A 32 10.81 26.15 -5.36
CA ALA A 32 10.87 27.57 -5.67
C ALA A 32 11.80 28.34 -4.71
N ALA A 33 11.81 27.99 -3.42
CA ALA A 33 12.69 28.61 -2.44
C ALA A 33 14.17 28.27 -2.66
N VAL A 34 14.48 27.04 -3.08
CA VAL A 34 15.88 26.57 -3.26
C VAL A 34 16.43 26.88 -4.64
N PHE A 35 15.64 26.68 -5.70
CA PHE A 35 16.06 26.76 -7.11
C PHE A 35 15.43 27.94 -7.86
N GLY A 36 14.55 28.70 -7.24
CA GLY A 36 13.82 29.78 -7.88
C GLY A 36 12.68 29.31 -8.81
N PRO A 37 12.06 30.24 -9.54
CA PRO A 37 10.89 29.95 -10.39
C PRO A 37 11.19 28.97 -11.54
N LEU A 38 12.43 28.95 -12.06
CA LEU A 38 12.84 27.98 -13.09
C LEU A 38 12.78 26.54 -12.58
N GLY A 39 13.16 26.30 -11.32
CA GLY A 39 13.07 24.98 -10.69
C GLY A 39 11.62 24.47 -10.59
N GLN A 40 10.67 25.37 -10.37
CA GLN A 40 9.25 25.03 -10.29
C GLN A 40 8.69 24.53 -11.63
N TYR A 41 9.05 25.16 -12.75
CA TYR A 41 8.64 24.68 -14.08
C TYR A 41 9.25 23.31 -14.42
N LEU A 42 10.51 23.09 -14.06
CA LEU A 42 11.16 21.79 -14.23
C LEU A 42 10.47 20.71 -13.38
N LEU A 43 10.16 21.01 -12.12
CA LEU A 43 9.43 20.11 -11.23
C LEU A 43 8.06 19.74 -11.82
N ALA A 44 7.31 20.72 -12.34
CA ALA A 44 6.03 20.47 -12.97
C ALA A 44 6.16 19.50 -14.17
N GLY A 45 7.16 19.71 -15.03
CA GLY A 45 7.43 18.80 -16.15
C GLY A 45 7.75 17.36 -15.72
N ILE A 46 8.57 17.21 -14.67
CA ILE A 46 8.93 15.90 -14.11
C ILE A 46 7.71 15.20 -13.52
N ILE A 47 6.88 15.92 -12.75
CA ILE A 47 5.66 15.36 -12.16
C ILE A 47 4.69 14.93 -13.25
N ILE A 48 4.48 15.73 -14.30
CA ILE A 48 3.62 15.37 -15.43
C ILE A 48 4.10 14.07 -16.09
N MET A 49 5.41 13.93 -16.34
CA MET A 49 5.98 12.71 -16.91
C MET A 49 5.81 11.50 -15.99
N ALA A 50 6.10 11.65 -14.70
CA ALA A 50 5.96 10.57 -13.72
C ALA A 50 4.50 10.11 -13.57
N CYS A 51 3.56 11.05 -13.50
CA CYS A 51 2.13 10.76 -13.41
C CYS A 51 1.61 10.12 -14.71
N LEU A 52 2.09 10.56 -15.87
CA LEU A 52 1.71 9.95 -17.16
C LEU A 52 2.11 8.48 -17.22
N THR A 53 3.35 8.13 -16.86
CA THR A 53 3.80 6.73 -16.83
C THR A 53 2.99 5.88 -15.85
N THR A 54 2.66 6.43 -14.68
CA THR A 54 1.87 5.72 -13.65
C THR A 54 0.44 5.47 -14.13
N THR A 55 -0.22 6.49 -14.69
CA THR A 55 -1.58 6.36 -15.22
C THR A 55 -1.64 5.36 -16.37
N VAL A 56 -0.66 5.39 -17.30
CA VAL A 56 -0.59 4.42 -18.40
C VAL A 56 -0.39 3.00 -17.87
N GLY A 57 0.50 2.80 -16.89
CA GLY A 57 0.76 1.50 -16.27
C GLY A 57 -0.47 0.92 -15.56
N LEU A 58 -1.12 1.71 -14.71
CA LEU A 58 -2.33 1.30 -13.98
C LEU A 58 -3.49 1.02 -14.94
N THR A 59 -3.69 1.87 -15.93
CA THR A 59 -4.78 1.70 -16.91
C THR A 59 -4.60 0.40 -17.70
N ASN A 60 -3.37 0.09 -18.13
CA ASN A 60 -3.07 -1.15 -18.82
C ASN A 60 -3.32 -2.39 -17.92
N ALA A 61 -2.84 -2.35 -16.67
CA ALA A 61 -3.06 -3.44 -15.71
C ALA A 61 -4.55 -3.67 -15.41
N CYS A 62 -5.32 -2.60 -15.23
CA CYS A 62 -6.77 -2.69 -15.03
C CYS A 62 -7.50 -3.25 -16.26
N ALA A 63 -7.13 -2.80 -17.45
CA ALA A 63 -7.74 -3.27 -18.69
C ALA A 63 -7.42 -4.75 -18.96
N GLU A 64 -6.21 -5.20 -18.65
CA GLU A 64 -5.82 -6.62 -18.73
C GLU A 64 -6.57 -7.47 -17.70
N TYR A 65 -6.64 -7.02 -16.44
CA TYR A 65 -7.39 -7.71 -15.38
C TYR A 65 -8.87 -7.87 -15.73
N TYR A 66 -9.49 -6.82 -16.28
CA TYR A 66 -10.90 -6.83 -16.66
C TYR A 66 -11.16 -7.69 -17.91
N GLN A 67 -10.21 -7.75 -18.84
CA GLN A 67 -10.25 -8.70 -19.96
C GLN A 67 -10.19 -10.15 -19.51
N GLN A 68 -9.25 -10.49 -18.63
CA GLN A 68 -9.07 -11.86 -18.16
C GLN A 68 -10.27 -12.32 -17.32
N THR A 69 -10.84 -11.42 -16.51
CA THR A 69 -11.96 -11.75 -15.61
C THR A 69 -13.32 -11.70 -16.31
N PHE A 70 -13.61 -10.64 -17.08
CA PHE A 70 -14.94 -10.35 -17.63
C PHE A 70 -15.02 -10.42 -19.16
N ARG A 71 -13.94 -10.78 -19.88
CA ARG A 71 -13.86 -10.83 -21.36
C ARG A 71 -14.32 -9.54 -22.06
N SER A 72 -14.21 -8.40 -21.39
CA SER A 72 -14.60 -7.10 -21.94
C SER A 72 -13.50 -6.51 -22.83
N PRO A 73 -13.81 -5.74 -23.89
CA PRO A 73 -12.80 -5.17 -24.78
C PRO A 73 -11.94 -4.08 -24.12
N PHE A 74 -10.61 -4.14 -24.35
CA PHE A 74 -9.59 -3.23 -23.81
C PHE A 74 -9.97 -1.75 -23.91
N ALA A 75 -10.43 -1.32 -25.08
CA ALA A 75 -10.69 0.09 -25.39
C ALA A 75 -11.80 0.68 -24.50
N ILE A 76 -12.80 -0.12 -24.13
CA ILE A 76 -13.91 0.34 -23.29
C ILE A 76 -13.42 0.54 -21.86
N THR A 77 -12.70 -0.44 -21.29
CA THR A 77 -12.18 -0.35 -19.91
C THR A 77 -11.22 0.83 -19.75
N THR A 78 -10.30 1.01 -20.70
CA THR A 78 -9.34 2.13 -20.70
C THR A 78 -10.05 3.49 -20.76
N THR A 79 -11.09 3.62 -21.58
CA THR A 79 -11.88 4.86 -21.69
C THR A 79 -12.61 5.18 -20.39
N ILE A 80 -13.24 4.18 -19.76
CA ILE A 80 -13.96 4.35 -18.49
C ILE A 80 -13.00 4.78 -17.39
N VAL A 81 -11.84 4.13 -17.26
CA VAL A 81 -10.83 4.46 -16.24
C VAL A 81 -10.31 5.89 -16.44
N ALA A 82 -10.02 6.29 -17.68
CA ALA A 82 -9.55 7.64 -17.98
C ALA A 82 -10.60 8.72 -17.65
N ILE A 83 -11.86 8.51 -18.03
CA ILE A 83 -12.95 9.45 -17.74
C ILE A 83 -13.17 9.55 -16.22
N LEU A 84 -13.24 8.42 -15.52
CA LEU A 84 -13.45 8.40 -14.08
C LEU A 84 -12.31 9.11 -13.33
N THR A 85 -11.05 8.85 -13.73
CA THR A 85 -9.88 9.51 -13.15
C THR A 85 -9.90 11.01 -13.43
N GLY A 86 -10.30 11.44 -14.62
CA GLY A 86 -10.46 12.84 -14.97
C GLY A 86 -11.52 13.56 -14.12
N ILE A 87 -12.64 12.88 -13.83
CA ILE A 87 -13.68 13.40 -12.94
C ILE A 87 -13.15 13.53 -11.51
N ILE A 88 -12.48 12.49 -11.00
CA ILE A 88 -11.91 12.49 -9.63
C ILE A 88 -10.81 13.54 -9.48
N ALA A 89 -9.99 13.75 -10.51
CA ALA A 89 -8.91 14.74 -10.49
C ALA A 89 -9.39 16.20 -10.36
N ASN A 90 -10.66 16.47 -10.67
CA ASN A 90 -11.27 17.78 -10.45
C ASN A 90 -11.64 18.04 -8.98
N PHE A 91 -11.63 17.00 -8.13
CA PHE A 91 -11.78 17.18 -6.69
C PHE A 91 -10.47 17.72 -6.09
N GLY A 92 -10.57 18.61 -5.11
CA GLY A 92 -9.39 19.19 -4.44
C GLY A 92 -8.53 18.11 -3.77
N LEU A 93 -7.21 18.29 -3.81
CA LEU A 93 -6.24 17.30 -3.32
C LEU A 93 -6.51 16.90 -1.85
N ASP A 94 -6.86 17.84 -0.98
CA ASP A 94 -7.14 17.55 0.44
C ASP A 94 -8.34 16.61 0.63
N GLN A 95 -9.38 16.73 -0.21
CA GLN A 95 -10.52 15.79 -0.17
C GLN A 95 -10.11 14.40 -0.65
N ILE A 96 -9.37 14.35 -1.76
CA ILE A 96 -8.84 13.09 -2.29
C ILE A 96 -7.97 12.39 -1.25
N LEU A 97 -7.09 13.14 -0.57
CA LEU A 97 -6.23 12.62 0.49
C LEU A 97 -7.02 12.12 1.70
N THR A 98 -8.05 12.84 2.14
CA THR A 98 -8.88 12.43 3.28
C THR A 98 -9.56 11.08 3.02
N VAL A 99 -9.99 10.82 1.78
CA VAL A 99 -10.60 9.53 1.40
C VAL A 99 -9.55 8.46 1.09
N SER A 100 -8.42 8.84 0.50
CA SER A 100 -7.39 7.89 0.07
C SER A 100 -6.52 7.41 1.24
N LEU A 101 -6.29 8.24 2.25
CA LEU A 101 -5.47 7.89 3.41
C LEU A 101 -5.96 6.61 4.12
N PRO A 102 -7.25 6.46 4.51
CA PRO A 102 -7.72 5.21 5.10
C PRO A 102 -7.64 4.03 4.12
N ALA A 103 -7.89 4.24 2.83
CA ALA A 103 -7.76 3.19 1.83
C ALA A 103 -6.30 2.70 1.72
N ILE A 104 -5.32 3.62 1.72
CA ILE A 104 -3.88 3.32 1.69
C ILE A 104 -3.45 2.57 2.95
N LEU A 105 -3.92 2.97 4.13
CA LEU A 105 -3.61 2.30 5.39
C LEU A 105 -4.14 0.86 5.45
N ILE A 106 -5.18 0.52 4.68
CA ILE A 106 -5.68 -0.86 4.57
C ILE A 106 -4.93 -1.62 3.46
N LEU A 107 -4.75 -1.00 2.29
CA LEU A 107 -4.18 -1.65 1.10
C LEU A 107 -2.67 -1.89 1.21
N CYS A 108 -1.91 -0.92 1.68
CA CYS A 108 -0.45 -1.04 1.80
C CYS A 108 0.01 -2.20 2.67
N PRO A 109 -0.46 -2.36 3.93
CA PRO A 109 -0.02 -3.47 4.75
C PRO A 109 -0.37 -4.81 4.13
N VAL A 110 -1.56 -4.94 3.52
CA VAL A 110 -1.98 -6.16 2.82
C VAL A 110 -1.06 -6.47 1.65
N ALA A 111 -0.72 -5.49 0.81
CA ALA A 111 0.21 -5.69 -0.29
C ALA A 111 1.59 -6.12 0.21
N ILE A 112 2.11 -5.48 1.27
CA ILE A 112 3.39 -5.85 1.88
C ILE A 112 3.32 -7.27 2.48
N ALA A 113 2.21 -7.65 3.11
CA ALA A 113 1.96 -8.99 3.63
C ALA A 113 2.05 -10.05 2.54
N LEU A 114 1.39 -9.81 1.41
CA LEU A 114 1.39 -10.70 0.27
C LEU A 114 2.82 -10.85 -0.28
N VAL A 115 3.54 -9.74 -0.47
CA VAL A 115 4.91 -9.75 -0.99
C VAL A 115 5.87 -10.48 -0.03
N LEU A 116 5.82 -10.18 1.27
CA LEU A 116 6.65 -10.84 2.28
C LEU A 116 6.35 -12.32 2.35
N THR A 117 5.07 -12.70 2.34
CA THR A 117 4.68 -14.11 2.44
C THR A 117 5.07 -14.87 1.18
N ALA A 118 4.91 -14.27 -0.01
CA ALA A 118 5.35 -14.86 -1.28
C ALA A 118 6.88 -15.01 -1.36
N LEU A 119 7.65 -14.12 -0.73
CA LEU A 119 9.11 -14.18 -0.70
C LEU A 119 9.67 -15.18 0.32
N PHE A 120 9.06 -15.26 1.51
CA PHE A 120 9.60 -16.04 2.63
C PHE A 120 9.00 -17.43 2.80
N LEU A 121 7.79 -17.70 2.28
CA LEU A 121 7.18 -19.02 2.35
C LEU A 121 7.30 -19.74 1.00
N PRO A 122 7.70 -21.02 0.97
CA PRO A 122 7.71 -21.80 -0.25
C PRO A 122 6.28 -21.99 -0.78
N THR A 123 6.10 -21.82 -2.08
CA THR A 123 4.85 -22.02 -2.84
C THR A 123 4.44 -23.50 -2.79
N SER A 124 3.87 -23.94 -1.67
CA SER A 124 3.30 -25.27 -1.50
C SER A 124 1.84 -25.16 -1.11
N LYS A 125 0.97 -25.95 -1.77
CA LYS A 125 -0.49 -25.96 -1.59
C LYS A 125 -0.95 -26.18 -0.14
N ARG A 126 -0.08 -26.68 0.74
CA ARG A 126 -0.38 -26.89 2.17
C ARG A 126 -0.30 -25.61 3.02
N ASN A 127 0.31 -24.53 2.52
CA ASN A 127 0.53 -23.27 3.24
C ASN A 127 -0.53 -22.19 2.96
N SER A 128 -1.58 -22.48 2.19
CA SER A 128 -2.65 -21.51 1.89
C SER A 128 -3.33 -20.98 3.16
N ALA A 129 -3.47 -21.81 4.20
CA ALA A 129 -4.03 -21.36 5.48
C ALA A 129 -3.16 -20.27 6.13
N SER A 130 -1.84 -20.46 6.22
CA SER A 130 -0.90 -19.46 6.74
C SER A 130 -0.91 -18.16 5.92
N TYR A 131 -1.03 -18.28 4.59
CA TYR A 131 -1.13 -17.13 3.70
C TYR A 131 -2.38 -16.28 4.00
N VAL A 132 -3.54 -16.94 4.11
CA VAL A 132 -4.80 -16.28 4.45
C VAL A 132 -4.76 -15.69 5.85
N THR A 133 -4.20 -16.39 6.85
CA THR A 133 -4.11 -15.86 8.22
C THR A 133 -3.25 -14.61 8.30
N ILE A 134 -2.08 -14.59 7.64
CA ILE A 134 -1.18 -13.42 7.63
C ILE A 134 -1.87 -12.21 6.96
N VAL A 135 -2.54 -12.44 5.83
CA VAL A 135 -3.29 -11.39 5.13
C VAL A 135 -4.48 -10.90 5.96
N MET A 136 -5.21 -11.79 6.64
CA MET A 136 -6.33 -11.43 7.49
C MET A 136 -5.88 -10.60 8.70
N ILE A 137 -4.77 -10.97 9.34
CA ILE A 137 -4.18 -10.18 10.44
C ILE A 137 -3.80 -8.79 9.93
N SER A 138 -3.15 -8.72 8.77
CA SER A 138 -2.80 -7.45 8.13
C SER A 138 -4.01 -6.58 7.82
N LEU A 139 -5.07 -7.18 7.29
CA LEU A 139 -6.29 -6.50 6.93
C LEU A 139 -7.00 -5.97 8.18
N MET A 140 -7.10 -6.79 9.23
CA MET A 140 -7.74 -6.37 10.49
C MET A 140 -6.99 -5.21 11.14
N LEU A 141 -5.66 -5.27 11.22
CA LEU A 141 -4.87 -4.23 11.84
C LEU A 141 -4.80 -2.95 10.99
N GLY A 142 -4.64 -3.06 9.68
CA GLY A 142 -4.71 -1.89 8.79
C GLY A 142 -6.09 -1.22 8.80
N SER A 143 -7.16 -2.01 8.96
CA SER A 143 -8.52 -1.46 9.15
C SER A 143 -8.69 -0.74 10.49
N LEU A 144 -8.05 -1.23 11.55
CA LEU A 144 -8.03 -0.55 12.84
C LEU A 144 -7.26 0.78 12.77
N ASP A 145 -6.10 0.80 12.10
CA ASP A 145 -5.32 2.02 11.87
C ASP A 145 -6.14 3.02 11.02
N ALA A 146 -6.84 2.56 9.98
CA ALA A 146 -7.75 3.39 9.20
C ALA A 146 -8.93 3.92 10.04
N LEU A 147 -9.52 3.10 10.90
CA LEU A 147 -10.65 3.54 11.74
C LEU A 147 -10.20 4.56 12.81
N SER A 148 -8.94 4.49 13.24
CA SER A 148 -8.35 5.42 14.20
C SER A 148 -8.22 6.84 13.64
N ILE A 149 -7.78 6.99 12.39
CA ILE A 149 -7.70 8.29 11.72
C ILE A 149 -9.08 8.88 11.41
N LEU A 150 -10.12 8.05 11.31
CA LEU A 150 -11.51 8.48 11.17
C LEU A 150 -12.14 8.94 12.51
N GLY A 151 -11.43 8.83 13.64
CA GLY A 151 -11.92 9.27 14.95
C GLY A 151 -13.07 8.43 15.53
N LEU A 152 -13.28 7.22 14.98
CA LEU A 152 -14.38 6.32 15.37
C LEU A 152 -14.01 5.38 16.52
N LEU A 153 -12.79 5.45 17.05
CA LEU A 153 -12.39 4.65 18.22
C LEU A 153 -12.72 5.37 19.54
N PRO A 154 -13.36 4.69 20.50
CA PRO A 154 -13.52 5.22 21.86
C PRO A 154 -12.15 5.38 22.55
N GLU A 155 -11.96 6.48 23.29
CA GLU A 155 -10.69 6.86 23.96
C GLU A 155 -10.12 5.78 24.90
N SER A 156 -10.97 4.89 25.40
CA SER A 156 -10.58 3.77 26.26
C SER A 156 -9.83 2.67 25.51
N LEU A 157 -10.05 2.52 24.20
CA LEU A 157 -9.41 1.52 23.36
C LEU A 157 -8.10 2.06 22.76
N SER A 158 -8.04 3.35 22.42
CA SER A 158 -6.82 4.00 21.92
C SER A 158 -5.70 4.02 22.96
N THR A 159 -6.03 4.25 24.24
CA THR A 159 -5.06 4.22 25.36
C THR A 159 -4.52 2.82 25.65
N VAL A 160 -5.33 1.78 25.48
CA VAL A 160 -4.89 0.38 25.62
C VAL A 160 -4.01 -0.04 24.43
N LEU A 161 -4.36 0.35 23.20
CA LEU A 161 -3.56 0.07 22.01
C LEU A 161 -2.22 0.80 22.03
N LEU A 162 -2.18 2.09 22.44
CA LEU A 162 -0.93 2.85 22.60
C LEU A 162 0.01 2.21 23.63
N LYS A 163 -0.52 1.56 24.67
CA LYS A 163 0.26 0.94 25.74
C LYS A 163 0.78 -0.47 25.39
N TYR A 164 0.06 -1.22 24.54
CA TYR A 164 0.43 -2.59 24.16
C TYR A 164 1.08 -2.71 22.77
N VAL A 165 0.91 -1.72 21.90
CA VAL A 165 1.47 -1.71 20.54
C VAL A 165 2.42 -0.51 20.42
N PRO A 166 3.73 -0.69 20.68
CA PRO A 166 4.72 0.40 20.71
C PRO A 166 4.98 1.10 19.35
N LEU A 167 4.17 0.85 18.31
CA LEU A 167 4.24 1.45 16.98
C LEU A 167 2.90 2.06 16.51
N PHE A 168 1.90 2.19 17.40
CA PHE A 168 0.58 2.72 17.04
C PHE A 168 0.65 4.19 16.60
N GLU A 169 1.54 5.00 17.19
CA GLU A 169 1.73 6.42 16.82
C GLU A 169 2.16 6.61 15.36
N ALA A 170 2.77 5.60 14.74
CA ALA A 170 3.24 5.66 13.35
C ALA A 170 2.26 5.00 12.35
N HIS A 171 1.05 4.60 12.77
CA HIS A 171 0.09 3.84 11.95
C HIS A 171 0.68 2.54 11.37
N ALA A 172 1.63 1.94 12.11
CA ALA A 172 2.38 0.77 11.69
C ALA A 172 2.07 -0.47 12.54
N SER A 173 0.87 -0.52 13.11
CA SER A 173 0.42 -1.54 14.06
C SER A 173 0.47 -2.95 13.49
N TRP A 174 0.33 -3.09 12.16
CA TRP A 174 0.37 -4.36 11.45
C TRP A 174 1.77 -5.02 11.37
N PHE A 175 2.84 -4.22 11.42
CA PHE A 175 4.18 -4.66 11.04
C PHE A 175 4.75 -5.71 12.02
N LEU A 176 4.59 -5.45 13.31
CA LEU A 176 5.06 -6.31 14.40
C LEU A 176 4.33 -7.68 14.44
N PRO A 177 2.99 -7.75 14.35
CA PRO A 177 2.27 -9.02 14.32
C PRO A 177 2.51 -9.81 13.03
N VAL A 178 2.72 -9.16 11.87
CA VAL A 178 3.00 -9.93 10.64
C VAL A 178 4.43 -10.42 10.54
N SER A 179 5.41 -9.65 11.01
CA SER A 179 6.76 -10.21 11.18
C SER A 179 6.75 -11.41 12.14
N ALA A 180 6.00 -11.35 13.25
CA ALA A 180 5.83 -12.49 14.16
C ALA A 180 5.10 -13.68 13.49
N ALA A 181 3.99 -13.45 12.77
CA ALA A 181 3.23 -14.50 12.11
C ALA A 181 4.02 -15.23 11.02
N ILE A 182 4.84 -14.51 10.26
CA ILE A 182 5.77 -15.10 9.27
C ILE A 182 6.82 -15.96 9.98
N MET A 183 7.38 -15.48 11.09
CA MET A 183 8.40 -16.21 11.86
C MET A 183 7.83 -17.50 12.46
N ILE A 184 6.63 -17.45 13.04
CA ILE A 184 5.91 -18.62 13.56
C ILE A 184 5.59 -19.62 12.44
N SER A 185 5.10 -19.14 11.30
CA SER A 185 4.78 -20.00 10.14
C SER A 185 6.01 -20.71 9.59
N LYS A 186 7.18 -20.04 9.60
CA LYS A 186 8.46 -20.62 9.19
C LYS A 186 8.95 -21.69 10.18
N LEU A 187 8.74 -21.49 11.49
CA LEU A 187 9.09 -22.47 12.53
C LEU A 187 8.18 -23.71 12.49
N LEU A 188 6.88 -23.53 12.25
CA LEU A 188 5.92 -24.64 12.13
C LEU A 188 6.15 -25.49 10.86
N ASN A 189 6.58 -24.86 9.76
CA ASN A 189 6.90 -25.55 8.50
C ASN A 189 8.27 -26.27 8.51
N ARG A 190 9.04 -26.25 9.62
CA ARG A 190 10.27 -27.05 9.73
C ARG A 190 10.06 -28.56 9.85
N LYS A 191 8.82 -29.06 9.97
CA LYS A 191 8.59 -30.51 9.95
C LYS A 191 8.62 -31.01 8.50
N PRO A 192 9.60 -31.87 8.11
CA PRO A 192 9.68 -32.42 6.76
C PRO A 192 8.40 -33.20 6.46
N VAL A 193 7.77 -32.91 5.33
CA VAL A 193 6.65 -33.69 4.82
C VAL A 193 7.20 -35.08 4.43
N PRO A 194 6.67 -36.19 4.99
CA PRO A 194 7.09 -37.53 4.58
C PRO A 194 6.78 -37.72 3.08
N ALA A 195 7.76 -38.18 2.32
CA ALA A 195 7.67 -38.35 0.86
C ALA A 195 6.55 -39.32 0.42
N GLU A 196 5.97 -40.11 1.32
CA GLU A 196 4.93 -41.10 1.01
C GLU A 196 3.60 -40.50 0.51
N THR A 197 3.25 -39.28 0.88
CA THR A 197 1.95 -38.68 0.46
C THR A 197 1.93 -38.28 -1.03
N TYR A 198 3.11 -38.13 -1.66
CA TYR A 198 3.19 -37.78 -3.09
C TYR A 198 3.01 -39.00 -4.00
N TYR A 199 3.51 -40.18 -3.61
CA TYR A 199 3.39 -41.39 -4.42
C TYR A 199 1.97 -41.93 -4.47
N GLN A 200 1.24 -41.95 -3.35
CA GLN A 200 -0.14 -42.45 -3.36
C GLN A 200 -1.11 -41.58 -4.16
N LYS A 201 -0.87 -40.27 -4.28
CA LYS A 201 -1.78 -39.41 -5.03
C LYS A 201 -1.56 -39.46 -6.54
N ALA A 202 -0.40 -39.94 -6.99
CA ALA A 202 -0.11 -40.19 -8.40
C ALA A 202 -0.62 -41.56 -8.86
N THR A 203 -0.58 -42.59 -8.00
CA THR A 203 -1.05 -43.95 -8.34
C THR A 203 -2.55 -44.17 -8.19
N ASN A 204 -3.31 -43.25 -7.58
CA ASN A 204 -4.78 -43.34 -7.48
C ASN A 204 -5.52 -42.48 -8.53
N THR A 205 -4.80 -41.96 -9.53
CA THR A 205 -5.36 -41.18 -10.65
C THR A 205 -5.25 -41.89 -12.01
N ASP A 206 -4.83 -43.16 -12.01
CA ASP A 206 -4.99 -44.10 -13.13
C ASP A 206 -6.16 -45.04 -12.85
#